data_AF-A0A7L2HFC7-F1
#
_entry.id   AF-A0A7L2HFC7-F1
#
_cell.length_a   1.000
_cell.length_b   1.000
_cell.length_c   1.000
_cell.angle_alpha   90.00
_cell.angle_beta   90.00
_cell.angle_gamma   90.00
#
_symmetry.space_group_name_H-M   'P 1'
#
loop_
_entity.id
_entity.type
_entity.pdbx_description
1 polymer ?
#
loop_
_entity_poly.entity_id
_entity_poly.type
_entity_poly.pdbx_seq_one_letter_code
_entity_poly.pdbx_strand_id
1 'polypeptide(L)'
;MATANDRAVLQTIFNPSTPFGDIPGLDEEGDEEEEEDAAAQEEGAAFAPELLEQVRDLELQGVSAAESGDVSTALERFGEAIRLLPDRASGYNNRAQALRLRGDVA
;
A
#
# COMPACT_ATOMS: atom_id res chain seq x y z
N MET A 1 0.67 -21.68 16.44
CA MET A 1 0.58 -20.35 17.09
C MET A 1 1.94 -20.04 17.66
N ALA A 2 2.55 -18.91 17.29
CA ALA A 2 3.78 -18.46 17.94
C ALA A 2 3.49 -18.15 19.40
N THR A 3 4.23 -18.76 20.31
CA THR A 3 4.10 -18.54 21.75
C THR A 3 4.60 -17.14 22.10
N ALA A 4 4.21 -16.60 23.27
CA ALA A 4 4.73 -15.32 23.76
C ALA A 4 6.27 -15.31 23.79
N ASN A 5 6.88 -16.46 24.11
CA ASN A 5 8.32 -16.64 24.11
C ASN A 5 8.92 -16.54 22.69
N ASP A 6 8.26 -17.11 21.68
CA ASP A 6 8.72 -17.03 20.28
C ASP A 6 8.68 -15.58 19.77
N ARG A 7 7.64 -14.81 20.13
CA ARG A 7 7.51 -13.40 19.75
C ARG A 7 8.59 -12.54 20.40
N ALA A 8 8.89 -12.77 21.68
CA ALA A 8 9.96 -12.07 22.38
C ALA A 8 11.33 -12.33 21.73
N VAL A 9 11.61 -13.59 21.37
CA VAL A 9 12.84 -13.96 20.65
C VAL A 9 12.91 -13.25 19.30
N LEU A 10 11.84 -13.26 18.50
CA LEU A 10 11.83 -12.58 17.20
C LEU A 10 12.01 -11.06 17.34
N GLN A 11 11.35 -10.43 18.30
CA GLN A 11 11.47 -8.99 18.54
C GLN A 11 12.88 -8.57 18.94
N THR A 12 13.60 -9.39 19.72
CA THR A 12 15.01 -9.10 20.04
C THR A 12 15.95 -9.26 18.84
N ILE A 13 15.66 -10.21 17.94
CA ILE A 13 16.43 -10.40 16.69
C ILE A 13 16.23 -9.19 15.77
N PHE A 14 14.99 -8.71 15.63
CA PHE A 14 14.67 -7.62 14.72
C PHE A 14 14.89 -6.22 15.31
N ASN A 15 14.98 -6.09 16.65
CA ASN A 15 15.20 -4.82 17.34
C ASN A 15 16.34 -4.92 18.38
N PRO A 16 17.59 -5.06 17.94
CA PRO A 16 18.74 -5.33 18.82
C PRO A 16 19.13 -4.14 19.71
N SER A 17 18.56 -2.96 19.49
CA SER A 17 18.81 -1.75 20.26
C SER A 17 17.80 -1.52 21.39
N THR A 18 16.75 -2.34 21.49
CA THR A 18 15.75 -2.20 22.56
C THR A 18 16.33 -2.74 23.87
N PRO A 19 16.37 -1.93 24.96
CA PRO A 19 16.84 -2.39 26.27
C PRO A 19 16.04 -3.59 26.78
N PHE A 20 16.71 -4.56 27.41
CA PHE A 20 16.04 -5.72 28.01
C PHE A 20 15.01 -5.26 29.05
N GLY A 21 13.74 -5.55 28.82
CA GLY A 21 12.64 -5.24 29.75
C GLY A 21 11.75 -4.06 29.37
N ASP A 22 12.11 -3.26 28.36
CA ASP A 22 11.28 -2.16 27.84
C ASP A 22 10.75 -2.52 26.44
N ILE A 23 10.15 -3.70 26.28
CA ILE A 23 9.56 -4.13 25.02
C ILE A 23 8.04 -3.88 25.11
N PRO A 24 7.51 -2.82 24.47
CA PRO A 24 6.07 -2.55 24.48
C PRO A 24 5.32 -3.72 23.86
N GLY A 25 4.29 -4.23 24.55
CA GLY A 25 3.42 -5.30 24.06
C GLY A 25 3.76 -6.74 24.50
N LEU A 26 4.78 -6.95 25.36
CA LEU A 26 4.97 -8.25 26.02
C LEU A 26 4.16 -8.39 27.32
N ASP A 27 3.76 -7.27 27.92
CA ASP A 27 3.03 -7.22 29.20
C ASP A 27 1.51 -7.15 29.01
N GLU A 28 1.07 -6.99 27.76
CA GLU A 28 -0.32 -6.78 27.37
C GLU A 28 -0.84 -8.06 26.70
N GLU A 29 -1.10 -9.07 27.52
CA GLU A 29 -1.89 -10.23 27.11
C GLU A 29 -3.35 -9.80 26.86
N GLY A 30 -3.80 -9.88 25.61
CA GLY A 30 -5.21 -10.10 25.29
C GLY A 30 -5.80 -9.14 24.28
N ASP A 31 -6.27 -9.72 23.17
CA ASP A 31 -7.22 -9.20 22.19
C ASP A 31 -6.64 -8.38 21.02
N GLU A 32 -6.16 -9.15 20.04
CA GLU A 32 -6.50 -9.14 18.60
C GLU A 32 -7.48 -8.00 18.19
N GLU A 33 -7.26 -7.22 17.13
CA GLU A 33 -7.19 -7.67 15.74
C GLU A 33 -6.33 -6.70 14.89
N GLU A 34 -5.47 -7.30 14.07
CA GLU A 34 -4.82 -6.66 12.93
C GLU A 34 -5.89 -6.28 11.89
N GLU A 35 -6.23 -5.00 11.75
CA GLU A 35 -6.75 -4.51 10.48
C GLU A 35 -5.67 -3.75 9.71
N GLU A 36 -5.15 -4.48 8.75
CA GLU A 36 -4.30 -4.14 7.61
C GLU A 36 -4.92 -3.00 6.77
N ASP A 37 -5.04 -1.77 7.28
CA ASP A 37 -5.55 -0.64 6.45
C ASP A 37 -4.92 0.72 6.77
N ALA A 38 -3.65 0.74 7.21
CA ALA A 38 -2.95 1.97 7.61
C ALA A 38 -1.95 2.53 6.59
N ALA A 39 -1.86 2.00 5.35
CA ALA A 39 -0.98 2.56 4.32
C ALA A 39 -1.61 3.71 3.50
N ALA A 40 -2.90 4.02 3.70
CA ALA A 40 -3.61 5.07 2.97
C ALA A 40 -3.67 6.42 3.71
N GLN A 41 -2.81 6.64 4.71
CA GLN A 41 -2.80 7.87 5.50
C GLN A 41 -1.66 8.80 5.05
N GLU A 42 -1.80 9.55 3.95
CA GLU A 42 -1.10 10.86 3.83
C GLU A 42 -1.54 11.83 2.70
N GLU A 43 -2.69 11.68 2.03
CA GLU A 43 -3.12 12.65 0.99
C GLU A 43 -4.48 13.33 1.25
N GLY A 44 -5.09 13.09 2.41
CA GLY A 44 -6.46 13.53 2.72
C GLY A 44 -6.69 15.04 2.85
N ALA A 45 -5.64 15.87 2.83
CA ALA A 45 -5.76 17.33 2.98
C ALA A 45 -5.51 18.13 1.69
N ALA A 46 -5.01 17.50 0.61
CA ALA A 46 -4.58 18.22 -0.59
C ALA A 46 -5.62 18.19 -1.74
N PHE A 47 -6.53 17.22 -1.75
CA PHE A 47 -7.44 16.97 -2.87
C PHE A 47 -8.90 16.82 -2.39
N ALA A 48 -9.86 17.15 -3.26
CA ALA A 48 -11.28 16.98 -2.95
C ALA A 48 -11.61 15.48 -2.73
N PRO A 49 -12.37 15.12 -1.68
CA PRO A 49 -12.58 13.72 -1.31
C PRO A 49 -13.30 12.92 -2.40
N GLU A 50 -14.22 13.54 -3.15
CA GLU A 50 -14.93 12.88 -4.25
C GLU A 50 -14.00 12.54 -5.41
N LEU A 51 -13.04 13.43 -5.72
CA LEU A 51 -12.03 13.17 -6.75
C LEU A 51 -11.04 12.09 -6.31
N LEU A 52 -10.68 12.07 -5.02
CA LEU A 52 -9.83 11.03 -4.46
C LEU A 52 -10.48 9.65 -4.55
N GLU A 53 -11.76 9.54 -4.22
CA GLU A 53 -12.53 8.30 -4.34
C GLU A 53 -12.57 7.83 -5.80
N GLN A 54 -12.90 8.74 -6.73
CA GLN A 54 -12.95 8.42 -8.16
C GLN A 54 -11.58 7.96 -8.71
N VAL A 55 -10.50 8.63 -8.32
CA VAL A 55 -9.14 8.24 -8.74
C VAL A 55 -8.75 6.90 -8.11
N ARG A 56 -9.10 6.65 -6.86
CA ARG A 56 -8.83 5.36 -6.20
C ARG A 56 -9.54 4.20 -6.93
N ASP A 57 -10.78 4.39 -7.35
CA ASP A 57 -11.52 3.40 -8.13
C ASP A 57 -10.85 3.13 -9.49
N LEU A 58 -10.45 4.17 -10.21
CA LEU A 58 -9.70 4.02 -11.46
C LEU A 58 -8.36 3.30 -11.27
N GLU A 59 -7.64 3.60 -10.19
CA GLU A 59 -6.39 2.91 -9.86
C GLU A 59 -6.63 1.42 -9.57
N LEU A 60 -7.66 1.09 -8.79
CA LEU A 60 -8.02 -0.30 -8.49
C LEU A 60 -8.37 -1.08 -9.77
N GLN A 61 -9.17 -0.48 -10.65
CA GLN A 61 -9.50 -1.06 -11.95
C GLN A 61 -8.25 -1.26 -12.82
N GLY A 62 -7.34 -0.28 -12.83
CA GLY A 62 -6.08 -0.37 -13.56
C GLY A 62 -5.18 -1.49 -13.04
N VAL A 63 -5.08 -1.66 -11.72
CA VAL A 63 -4.31 -2.74 -11.09
C VAL A 63 -4.91 -4.10 -11.46
N SER A 64 -6.22 -4.27 -11.32
CA SER A 64 -6.90 -5.52 -11.69
C SER A 64 -6.72 -5.88 -13.17
N ALA A 65 -6.79 -4.89 -14.07
CA ALA A 65 -6.49 -5.08 -15.49
C ALA A 65 -5.03 -5.50 -15.72
N ALA A 66 -4.07 -4.89 -15.04
CA ALA A 66 -2.65 -5.25 -15.15
C ALA A 66 -2.38 -6.69 -14.66
N GLU A 67 -2.99 -7.09 -13.54
CA GLU A 67 -2.88 -8.44 -12.98
C GLU A 67 -3.49 -9.51 -13.88
N SER A 68 -4.58 -9.18 -14.58
CA SER A 68 -5.17 -10.07 -15.59
C SER A 68 -4.40 -10.12 -16.92
N GLY A 69 -3.32 -9.33 -17.06
CA GLY A 69 -2.52 -9.24 -18.28
C GLY A 69 -3.07 -8.28 -19.35
N ASP A 70 -4.22 -7.64 -19.10
CA ASP A 70 -4.74 -6.58 -19.96
C ASP A 70 -4.06 -5.24 -19.66
N VAL A 71 -2.79 -5.17 -20.05
CA VAL A 71 -1.95 -4.00 -19.84
C VAL A 71 -2.46 -2.77 -20.60
N SER A 72 -3.20 -2.96 -21.69
CA SER A 72 -3.76 -1.83 -22.46
C SER A 72 -4.84 -1.11 -21.67
N THR A 73 -5.79 -1.88 -21.10
CA THR A 73 -6.83 -1.34 -20.23
C THR A 73 -6.23 -0.72 -18.98
N ALA A 74 -5.22 -1.35 -18.36
CA ALA A 74 -4.53 -0.77 -17.21
C ALA A 74 -3.98 0.64 -17.49
N LEU A 75 -3.30 0.81 -18.63
CA LEU A 75 -2.73 2.10 -19.03
C LEU A 75 -3.79 3.17 -19.32
N GLU A 76 -4.96 2.76 -19.83
CA GLU A 76 -6.09 3.66 -20.03
C GLU A 76 -6.62 4.18 -18.68
N ARG A 77 -6.88 3.26 -17.73
CA ARG A 77 -7.40 3.62 -16.40
C ARG A 77 -6.43 4.51 -15.63
N PHE A 78 -5.14 4.20 -15.63
CA PHE A 78 -4.14 5.08 -15.02
C PHE A 78 -4.04 6.42 -15.74
N GLY A 79 -4.25 6.46 -17.05
CA GLY A 79 -4.34 7.71 -17.81
C GLY A 79 -5.52 8.58 -17.40
N GLU A 80 -6.69 7.98 -17.11
CA GLU A 80 -7.85 8.70 -16.58
C GLU A 80 -7.60 9.20 -15.15
N ALA A 81 -7.01 8.37 -14.27
CA ALA A 81 -6.61 8.76 -12.92
C ALA A 81 -5.70 10.00 -12.94
N ILE A 82 -4.70 10.02 -13.82
CA ILE A 82 -3.78 11.15 -14.01
C ILE A 82 -4.51 12.40 -14.54
N ARG A 83 -5.52 12.25 -15.40
CA ARG A 83 -6.28 13.41 -15.91
C ARG A 83 -7.14 14.05 -14.81
N LEU A 84 -7.68 13.25 -13.89
CA LEU A 84 -8.48 13.75 -12.77
C LEU A 84 -7.62 14.44 -11.71
N LEU A 85 -6.50 13.82 -11.34
CA LEU A 85 -5.55 14.39 -10.36
C LEU A 85 -4.12 14.35 -10.93
N PRO A 86 -3.75 15.35 -11.75
CA PRO A 86 -2.44 15.38 -12.42
C PRO A 86 -1.26 15.59 -11.48
N ASP A 87 -1.50 16.09 -10.27
CA ASP A 87 -0.49 16.31 -9.24
C ASP A 87 -0.32 15.11 -8.29
N ARG A 88 -1.16 14.07 -8.43
CA ARG A 88 -1.10 12.87 -7.59
C ARG A 88 -0.10 11.87 -8.16
N ALA A 89 0.89 11.48 -7.36
CA ALA A 89 1.99 10.63 -7.82
C ALA A 89 1.57 9.18 -8.12
N SER A 90 0.55 8.66 -7.43
CA SER A 90 0.10 7.26 -7.52
C SER A 90 -0.25 6.83 -8.95
N GLY A 91 -0.99 7.66 -9.69
CA GLY A 91 -1.38 7.37 -11.08
C GLY A 91 -0.17 7.18 -12.01
N TYR A 92 0.87 8.01 -11.88
CA TYR A 92 2.09 7.88 -12.67
C TYR A 92 2.90 6.64 -12.29
N ASN A 93 3.02 6.36 -10.98
CA ASN A 93 3.72 5.17 -10.49
C ASN A 93 3.07 3.89 -11.03
N ASN A 94 1.74 3.82 -10.96
CA ASN A 94 0.99 2.67 -11.46
C ASN A 94 1.11 2.52 -12.98
N ARG A 95 1.03 3.63 -13.73
CA ARG A 95 1.23 3.64 -15.19
C ARG A 95 2.63 3.16 -15.57
N ALA A 96 3.66 3.59 -14.86
CA ALA A 96 5.04 3.15 -15.10
C ALA A 96 5.20 1.64 -14.88
N GLN A 97 4.56 1.09 -13.84
CA GLN A 97 4.57 -0.36 -13.60
C GLN A 97 3.86 -1.12 -14.74
N ALA A 98 2.72 -0.63 -15.22
CA ALA A 98 2.04 -1.23 -16.37
C ALA A 98 2.90 -1.18 -17.65
N LEU A 99 3.63 -0.09 -17.91
CA LEU A 99 4.56 -0.01 -19.04
C LEU A 99 5.69 -1.05 -18.94
N ARG A 100 6.23 -1.24 -17.72
CA ARG A 100 7.22 -2.29 -17.45
C ARG A 100 6.67 -3.69 -17.75
N LEU A 101 5.43 -3.96 -17.37
CA LEU A 101 4.75 -5.24 -17.67
C LEU A 101 4.56 -5.46 -19.18
N ARG A 102 4.33 -4.38 -19.94
CA ARG A 102 4.27 -4.43 -21.41
C ARG A 102 5.62 -4.78 -22.07
N GLY A 103 6.72 -4.72 -21.33
CA GLY A 103 8.07 -4.76 -21.88
C GLY A 103 8.49 -3.45 -22.57
N ASP A 104 7.73 -2.38 -22.34
CA ASP A 104 8.01 -1.05 -22.86
C ASP A 104 8.82 -0.27 -21.83
N VAL A 105 10.06 -0.71 -21.66
CA VAL A 105 11.08 -0.06 -20.81
C VAL A 105 12.15 0.46 -21.76
N ALA A 106 12.19 1.78 -21.92
CA ALA A 106 13.24 2.47 -22.68
C ALA A 106 14.55 2.55 -21.88
#